data_AF-A0A3D3HDC3-F1
#
_entry.id   AF-A0A3D3HDC3-F1
#
_cell.length_a   1.000
_cell.length_b   1.000
_cell.length_c   1.000
_cell.angle_alpha   90.00
_cell.angle_beta   90.00
_cell.angle_gamma   90.00
#
_symmetry.space_group_name_H-M   'P 1'
#
loop_
_entity.id
_entity.type
_entity.pdbx_description
1 polymer ?
#
loop_
_entity_poly.entity_id
_entity_poly.type
_entity_poly.pdbx_seq_one_letter_code
_entity_poly.pdbx_strand_id
1 'polypeptide(L)'
;MNPKEFIKNRLNELRNIFPELSFKYKYNPNTSTHIVDVRPLDCYQKNQDYIKYEAEFGFEFDNIFYPETILFVSEDSLTQISNPEFVFNASQFSEDLQKPMPIARICNILEDNHFEFEQLFALAA
;
A
#
# COMPACT_ATOMS: atom_id res chain seq x y z
N MET A 1 -2.55 17.82 -5.87
CA MET A 1 -2.47 16.94 -4.68
C MET A 1 -1.13 17.18 -3.99
N ASN A 2 -1.06 17.16 -2.66
CA ASN A 2 0.22 17.32 -1.92
C ASN A 2 0.90 15.93 -1.79
N PRO A 3 2.24 15.81 -1.91
CA PRO A 3 2.96 14.55 -1.72
C PRO A 3 2.56 13.77 -0.46
N LYS A 4 2.41 14.47 0.67
CA LYS A 4 2.00 13.87 1.95
C LYS A 4 0.61 13.27 1.89
N GLU A 5 -0.34 13.96 1.26
CA GLU A 5 -1.71 13.46 1.11
C GLU A 5 -1.77 12.29 0.13
N PHE A 6 -0.97 12.31 -0.94
CA PHE A 6 -0.83 11.18 -1.84
C PHE A 6 -0.33 9.93 -1.12
N ILE A 7 0.76 10.06 -0.36
CA ILE A 7 1.32 8.96 0.42
C ILE A 7 0.31 8.45 1.44
N LYS A 8 -0.36 9.36 2.16
CA LYS A 8 -1.37 8.99 3.15
C LYS A 8 -2.51 8.18 2.52
N ASN A 9 -2.97 8.56 1.33
CA ASN A 9 -4.01 7.84 0.61
C ASN A 9 -3.52 6.45 0.15
N ARG A 10 -2.33 6.37 -0.45
CA ARG A 10 -1.70 5.10 -0.86
C ARG A 10 -1.47 4.14 0.32
N LEU A 11 -0.99 4.65 1.46
CA LEU A 11 -0.82 3.83 2.67
C LEU A 11 -2.16 3.34 3.23
N ASN A 12 -3.22 4.13 3.10
CA ASN A 12 -4.56 3.70 3.48
C ASN A 12 -5.14 2.61 2.56
N GLU A 13 -4.82 2.66 1.26
CA GLU A 13 -5.12 1.57 0.31
C GLU A 13 -4.35 0.30 0.65
N LEU A 14 -3.03 0.42 0.86
CA LEU A 14 -2.14 -0.66 1.26
C LEU A 14 -2.63 -1.38 2.50
N ARG A 15 -3.17 -0.65 3.48
CA ARG A 15 -3.77 -1.25 4.69
C ARG A 15 -4.95 -2.18 4.39
N ASN A 16 -5.75 -1.88 3.37
CA ASN A 16 -6.89 -2.71 3.00
C ASN A 16 -6.45 -3.95 2.22
N ILE A 17 -5.36 -3.84 1.45
CA ILE A 17 -4.81 -4.93 0.64
C ILE A 17 -3.97 -5.88 1.51
N PHE A 18 -3.16 -5.32 2.41
CA PHE A 18 -2.23 -6.02 3.30
C PHE A 18 -2.53 -5.66 4.76
N PRO A 19 -3.61 -6.19 5.34
CA PRO A 19 -4.03 -5.88 6.71
C PRO A 19 -2.99 -6.27 7.77
N GLU A 20 -2.07 -7.18 7.45
CA GLU A 20 -0.96 -7.61 8.29
C GLU A 20 0.18 -6.59 8.38
N LEU A 21 0.23 -5.62 7.47
CA LEU A 21 1.27 -4.59 7.46
C LEU A 21 0.91 -3.40 8.35
N SER A 22 1.93 -2.88 9.02
CA SER A 22 1.91 -1.62 9.74
C SER A 22 2.88 -0.65 9.07
N PHE A 23 2.49 0.61 9.04
CA PHE A 23 3.26 1.68 8.41
C PHE A 23 3.46 2.84 9.38
N LYS A 24 4.66 3.41 9.41
CA LYS A 24 4.92 4.71 10.02
C LYS A 24 5.49 5.63 8.97
N TYR A 25 5.13 6.90 9.03
CA TYR A 25 5.56 7.87 8.04
C TYR A 25 6.18 9.10 8.69
N LYS A 26 7.24 9.63 8.07
CA LYS A 26 7.84 10.93 8.41
C LYS A 26 8.50 11.56 7.20
N TYR A 27 8.31 12.87 7.05
CA TYR A 27 9.07 13.67 6.08
C TYR A 27 10.40 14.15 6.69
N ASN A 28 11.48 13.99 5.94
CA ASN A 28 12.78 14.57 6.26
C ASN A 28 13.03 15.80 5.35
N PRO A 29 12.88 17.03 5.87
CA PRO A 29 13.06 18.24 5.07
C PRO A 29 14.52 18.49 4.67
N ASN A 30 15.50 17.89 5.36
CA ASN A 30 16.92 18.08 5.05
C ASN A 30 17.32 17.38 3.74
N THR A 31 16.66 16.27 3.41
CA THR A 31 16.94 15.47 2.21
C THR A 31 15.79 15.47 1.22
N SER A 32 14.69 16.18 1.52
CA SER A 32 13.44 16.14 0.76
C SER A 32 12.92 14.72 0.56
N THR A 33 13.00 13.89 1.61
CA THR A 33 12.69 12.46 1.55
C THR A 33 11.50 12.11 2.42
N HIS A 34 10.55 11.41 1.84
CA HIS A 34 9.43 10.78 2.54
C HIS A 34 9.83 9.38 2.99
N ILE A 35 9.93 9.16 4.29
CA ILE A 35 10.35 7.88 4.85
C ILE A 35 9.11 7.13 5.33
N VAL A 36 8.96 5.89 4.88
CA VAL A 36 7.91 4.95 5.29
C VAL A 36 8.57 3.73 5.95
N ASP A 37 8.38 3.56 7.26
CA ASP A 37 8.77 2.37 8.01
C ASP A 37 7.66 1.33 7.91
N VAL A 38 8.00 0.12 7.44
CA VAL A 38 7.08 -0.96 7.10
C VAL A 38 7.38 -2.17 7.98
N ARG A 39 6.33 -2.74 8.58
CA ARG A 39 6.43 -3.91 9.48
C ARG A 39 5.30 -4.89 9.26
N PRO A 40 5.47 -6.20 9.52
CA PRO A 40 6.71 -6.84 9.98
C PRO A 40 7.73 -7.07 8.85
N LEU A 41 9.01 -7.26 9.20
CA LEU A 41 10.09 -7.53 8.25
C LEU A 41 9.80 -8.71 7.32
N ASP A 42 9.14 -9.75 7.85
CA ASP A 42 8.83 -10.96 7.10
C ASP A 42 7.95 -10.67 5.88
N CYS A 43 6.89 -9.89 6.08
CA CYS A 43 6.01 -9.46 5.00
C CYS A 43 6.74 -8.50 4.05
N TYR A 44 7.51 -7.54 4.58
CA TYR A 44 8.30 -6.61 3.77
C TYR A 44 9.23 -7.34 2.78
N GLN A 45 9.88 -8.43 3.21
CA GLN A 45 10.87 -9.15 2.39
C GLN A 45 10.29 -10.29 1.55
N LYS A 46 9.21 -10.93 1.99
CA LYS A 46 8.72 -12.17 1.38
C LYS A 46 7.42 -12.01 0.60
N ASN A 47 6.61 -11.00 0.90
CA ASN A 47 5.34 -10.78 0.20
C ASN A 47 5.63 -10.18 -1.19
N GLN A 48 5.58 -11.02 -2.23
CA GLN A 48 5.88 -10.63 -3.61
C GLN A 48 4.90 -9.58 -4.15
N ASP A 49 3.65 -9.60 -3.70
CA ASP A 49 2.64 -8.63 -4.14
C ASP A 49 2.90 -7.27 -3.52
N TYR A 50 3.28 -7.24 -2.24
CA TYR A 50 3.74 -6.02 -1.59
C TYR A 50 4.98 -5.43 -2.26
N ILE A 51 6.00 -6.25 -2.57
CA ILE A 51 7.24 -5.80 -3.22
C ILE A 51 6.95 -5.14 -4.58
N LYS A 52 6.05 -5.72 -5.38
CA LYS A 52 5.62 -5.12 -6.66
C LYS A 52 4.92 -3.79 -6.43
N TYR A 53 3.99 -3.74 -5.47
CA TYR A 53 3.27 -2.51 -5.15
C TYR A 53 4.22 -1.41 -4.66
N GLU A 54 5.19 -1.73 -3.81
CA GLU A 54 6.21 -0.80 -3.32
C GLU A 54 7.00 -0.19 -4.48
N ALA A 55 7.44 -1.02 -5.44
CA ALA A 55 8.16 -0.57 -6.61
C ALA A 55 7.30 0.37 -7.47
N GLU A 56 6.07 -0.03 -7.81
CA GLU A 56 5.14 0.78 -8.60
C GLU A 56 4.82 2.12 -7.92
N PHE A 57 4.57 2.10 -6.60
CA PHE A 57 4.34 3.30 -5.80
C PHE A 57 5.57 4.21 -5.84
N GLY A 58 6.78 3.68 -5.65
CA GLY A 58 8.01 4.46 -5.77
C GLY A 58 8.15 5.15 -7.14
N PHE A 59 7.97 4.40 -8.23
CA PHE A 59 8.02 4.95 -9.59
C PHE A 59 6.96 6.01 -9.85
N GLU A 60 5.72 5.78 -9.41
CA GLU A 60 4.64 6.75 -9.56
C GLU A 60 4.93 8.03 -8.77
N PHE A 61 5.42 7.89 -7.54
CA PHE A 61 5.76 9.02 -6.67
C PHE A 61 6.82 9.90 -7.31
N ASP A 62 7.94 9.31 -7.73
CA ASP A 62 9.08 10.05 -8.30
C ASP A 62 8.69 10.77 -9.61
N ASN A 63 7.80 10.18 -10.41
CA ASN A 63 7.30 10.79 -11.63
C ASN A 63 6.41 12.02 -11.37
N ILE A 64 5.66 12.03 -10.27
CA ILE A 64 4.70 13.11 -9.95
C ILE A 64 5.36 14.21 -9.10
N PHE A 65 6.27 13.87 -8.20
CA PHE A 65 6.72 14.75 -7.11
C PHE A 65 8.22 15.08 -7.13
N TYR A 66 8.92 14.86 -8.25
CA TYR A 66 10.30 15.31 -8.41
C TYR A 66 10.47 16.81 -8.04
N PRO A 67 11.45 17.20 -7.21
CA PRO A 67 12.62 16.43 -6.77
C PRO A 67 12.49 15.72 -5.41
N GLU A 68 11.30 15.69 -4.80
CA GLU A 68 11.07 14.90 -3.57
C GLU A 68 11.14 13.40 -3.89
N THR A 69 11.60 12.60 -2.94
CA THR A 69 11.73 11.14 -3.11
C THR A 69 11.05 10.38 -1.98
N ILE A 70 10.65 9.14 -2.24
CA ILE A 70 10.12 8.23 -1.22
C ILE A 70 11.12 7.11 -0.92
N LEU A 71 11.23 6.75 0.37
CA LEU A 71 12.09 5.69 0.86
C LEU A 71 11.30 4.78 1.80
N PHE A 72 11.21 3.50 1.44
CA PHE A 72 10.66 2.47 2.29
C PHE A 72 11.78 1.81 3.09
N VAL A 73 11.54 1.59 4.37
CA VAL A 73 12.51 0.99 5.30
C VAL A 73 11.81 -0.04 6.17
N SER A 74 12.53 -1.08 6.56
CA SER A 74 12.06 -2.09 7.50
C SER A 74 12.60 -1.85 8.90
N GLU A 75 12.12 -2.64 9.86
CA GLU A 75 12.49 -2.50 11.28
C GLU A 75 13.97 -2.70 11.60
N ASP A 76 14.73 -3.37 10.72
CA ASP A 76 16.18 -3.59 10.81
C ASP A 76 17.01 -2.48 10.14
N SER A 77 16.36 -1.50 9.49
CA SER A 77 17.05 -0.39 8.84
C SER A 77 17.74 0.51 9.87
N LEU A 78 18.90 1.06 9.50
CA LEU A 78 19.57 2.12 10.27
C LEU A 78 18.71 3.40 10.34
N THR A 79 17.85 3.60 9.33
CA THR A 79 16.97 4.76 9.25
C THR A 79 15.69 4.45 10.02
N GLN A 80 15.68 4.76 11.31
CA GLN A 80 14.51 4.58 12.17
C GLN A 80 13.70 5.88 12.26
N ILE A 81 12.37 5.76 12.25
CA ILE A 81 11.48 6.92 12.40
C ILE A 81 11.22 7.19 13.88
N SER A 82 11.83 8.26 14.39
CA SER A 82 11.49 8.86 15.69
C SER A 82 10.45 9.97 15.51
N ASN A 83 9.37 9.93 16.28
CA ASN A 83 8.20 10.84 16.21
C ASN A 83 7.54 10.83 14.80
N PRO A 84 6.83 9.75 14.45
CA PRO A 84 6.14 9.65 13.17
C PRO A 84 5.02 10.68 13.06
N GLU A 85 4.79 11.19 11.86
CA GLU A 85 3.66 12.08 11.57
C GLU A 85 2.37 11.29 11.41
N PHE A 86 2.45 10.09 10.82
CA PHE A 86 1.33 9.16 10.72
C PHE A 86 1.76 7.75 11.12
N VAL A 87 0.81 7.02 11.70
CA VAL A 87 0.96 5.61 12.05
C VAL A 87 -0.31 4.86 11.61
N PHE A 88 -0.11 3.81 10.82
CA PHE A 88 -1.13 2.86 10.43
C PHE A 88 -0.76 1.52 11.05
N ASN A 89 -1.58 1.05 11.98
CA ASN A 89 -1.36 -0.25 12.59
C ASN A 89 -2.04 -1.33 11.74
N ALA A 90 -1.40 -2.49 11.69
CA ALA A 90 -1.99 -3.72 11.19
C ALA A 90 -3.36 -3.91 11.83
N SER A 91 -4.32 -4.30 11.00
CA SER A 91 -5.64 -4.67 11.46
C SER A 91 -5.47 -6.01 12.17
N GLN A 92 -5.40 -6.02 13.50
CA GLN A 92 -5.67 -7.26 14.21
C GLN A 92 -7.06 -7.69 13.74
N PHE A 93 -7.16 -8.78 13.00
CA PHE A 93 -8.41 -9.52 12.94
C PHE A 93 -8.68 -9.95 14.38
N SER A 94 -9.36 -9.09 15.16
CA SER A 94 -10.07 -9.60 16.32
C SER A 94 -11.07 -10.59 15.74
N GLU A 95 -11.05 -11.81 16.24
CA GLU A 95 -12.03 -12.86 15.90
C GLU A 95 -13.50 -12.39 16.14
N ASP A 96 -13.68 -11.21 16.75
CA ASP A 96 -14.94 -10.53 17.00
C ASP A 96 -15.61 -9.85 15.80
N LEU A 97 -15.01 -9.84 14.60
CA LEU A 97 -15.67 -9.43 13.36
C LEU A 97 -16.03 -10.62 12.45
N GLN A 98 -16.50 -11.72 13.03
CA GLN A 98 -17.45 -12.62 12.34
C GLN A 98 -18.85 -11.98 12.26
N LYS A 99 -18.96 -10.81 11.65
CA LYS A 99 -20.20 -10.47 10.93
C LYS A 99 -19.83 -10.47 9.45
N PRO A 100 -20.19 -11.52 8.69
CA PRO A 100 -19.98 -11.47 7.25
C PRO A 100 -20.64 -10.20 6.72
N MET A 101 -19.88 -9.39 5.98
CA MET A 101 -20.49 -8.31 5.21
C MET A 101 -21.56 -8.96 4.31
N PRO A 102 -22.79 -8.42 4.26
CA PRO A 102 -23.81 -8.97 3.40
C PRO A 102 -23.30 -8.97 1.96
N ILE A 103 -23.31 -10.16 1.34
CA ILE A 103 -22.86 -10.45 -0.03
C ILE A 103 -23.43 -9.45 -1.05
N ALA A 104 -24.60 -8.87 -0.76
CA ALA A 104 -25.26 -7.84 -1.56
C ALA A 104 -24.43 -6.58 -1.88
N ARG A 105 -23.33 -6.32 -1.16
CA ARG A 105 -22.46 -5.16 -1.43
C ARG A 105 -21.30 -5.45 -2.41
N ILE A 106 -21.01 -6.72 -2.68
CA ILE A 106 -19.93 -7.15 -3.58
C ILE A 106 -20.38 -7.11 -5.05
N CYS A 107 -21.64 -7.49 -5.33
CA CYS A 107 -22.13 -7.56 -6.72
C CYS A 107 -22.12 -6.19 -7.42
N ASN A 108 -22.43 -5.10 -6.71
CA ASN A 108 -22.49 -3.76 -7.33
C ASN A 108 -21.11 -3.16 -7.68
N ILE A 109 -20.00 -3.76 -7.24
CA ILE A 109 -18.64 -3.29 -7.58
C ILE A 109 -18.10 -4.06 -8.80
N LEU A 110 -18.55 -5.32 -8.98
CA LEU A 110 -18.10 -6.19 -10.07
C LEU A 110 -18.90 -5.98 -11.37
N GLU A 111 -20.09 -5.38 -11.31
CA GLU A 111 -20.90 -5.12 -12.50
C GLU A 111 -20.47 -3.87 -13.30
N ASP A 112 -19.76 -2.91 -12.69
CA ASP A 112 -19.36 -1.65 -13.37
C ASP A 112 -17.98 -1.68 -14.04
N ASN A 113 -17.22 -2.77 -13.92
CA ASN A 113 -15.94 -2.95 -14.63
C ASN A 113 -15.95 -4.23 -15.48
N HIS A 114 -16.93 -4.31 -16.38
CA HIS A 114 -16.91 -5.21 -17.55
C HIS A 114 -15.74 -4.82 -18.48
N PHE A 115 -14.51 -5.13 -18.06
CA PHE A 115 -13.32 -5.02 -18.89
C PHE A 115 -13.13 -6.36 -19.60
N GLU A 116 -13.64 -6.38 -20.83
CA GLU A 116 -13.38 -7.33 -21.92
C GLU A 116 -12.01 -8.02 -21.82
N PHE A 117 -11.96 -9.25 -21.31
CA PHE A 117 -10.76 -10.09 -21.43
C PHE A 117 -11.06 -11.59 -21.51
N GLU A 118 -12.16 -12.01 -22.13
CA GLU A 118 -12.33 -13.42 -22.52
C GLU A 118 -13.03 -13.59 -23.88
N GLN A 119 -12.37 -13.19 -24.98
CA GLN A 119 -12.79 -13.67 -26.31
C GLN A 119 -11.67 -14.00 -27.31
N LEU A 120 -10.40 -14.10 -26.87
CA LEU A 120 -9.28 -14.39 -27.80
C LEU A 120 -8.69 -15.81 -27.76
N PHE A 121 -9.27 -16.74 -26.98
CA PHE A 121 -8.79 -18.13 -26.94
C PHE A 121 -9.74 -19.19 -27.55
N ALA A 122 -10.79 -18.78 -28.28
CA ALA A 122 -11.74 -19.73 -28.89
C ALA A 122 -11.66 -19.84 -30.44
N LEU A 123 -10.51 -19.52 -31.06
CA LEU A 123 -10.30 -19.69 -32.51
C LEU A 123 -8.89 -20.22 -32.80
N ALA A 124 -8.61 -21.45 -32.35
CA ALA A 124 -7.47 -22.23 -32.81
C ALA A 124 -7.72 -23.75 -32.64
N ALA A 125 -8.91 -24.22 -32.99
CA ALA A 125 -9.22 -25.64 -33.14
C ALA A 125 -9.90 -25.87 -34.51
#